data_AF-A0A814KS26-F1
#
_entry.id   AF-A0A814KS26-F1
#
_cell.length_a   1.000
_cell.length_b   1.000
_cell.length_c   1.000
_cell.angle_alpha   90.00
_cell.angle_beta   90.00
_cell.angle_gamma   90.00
#
_symmetry.space_group_name_H-M   'P 1'
#
loop_
_entity.id
_entity.type
_entity.pdbx_description
1 polymer ?
#
loop_
_entity_poly.entity_id
_entity_poly.type
_entity_poly.pdbx_seq_one_letter_code
_entity_poly.pdbx_strand_id
1 'polypeptide(L)'
;MMNITTINEKMKRLGDRLIVQQNTLQCLNQECLLLKMSCEQTNACIKKMKSDQDEYLHHTSYDGTLIWKTINVDQKFAEAQSGKQTSIESPVFYSSPYENYYVRDDTMFIKIMLDFGETLREVLPYTLSVNRGLPTHIQEVIRCMKIEKYKQAREALIAEKIRNDQEI
;
A
#
# COMPACT_ATOMS: atom_id res chain seq x y z
N MET A 1 -64.27 -4.57 42.56
CA MET A 1 -62.93 -4.30 43.13
C MET A 1 -62.06 -5.53 42.95
N MET A 2 -60.84 -5.40 42.44
CA MET A 2 -59.91 -6.53 42.32
C MET A 2 -59.39 -6.90 43.72
N ASN A 3 -59.36 -8.19 44.06
CA ASN A 3 -58.84 -8.66 45.35
C ASN A 3 -57.30 -8.53 45.36
N ILE A 4 -56.72 -8.19 46.51
CA ILE A 4 -55.28 -7.99 46.76
C ILE A 4 -54.46 -9.20 46.27
N THR A 5 -54.98 -10.42 46.42
CA THR A 5 -54.34 -11.65 45.92
C THR A 5 -54.14 -11.63 44.40
N THR A 6 -55.14 -11.19 43.64
CA THR A 6 -55.08 -11.10 42.18
C THR A 6 -54.06 -10.04 41.71
N ILE A 7 -53.89 -8.98 42.49
CA ILE A 7 -52.91 -7.93 42.21
C ILE A 7 -51.49 -8.44 42.45
N ASN A 8 -51.27 -9.17 43.56
CA ASN A 8 -49.97 -9.76 43.88
C ASN A 8 -49.53 -10.81 42.85
N GLU A 9 -50.45 -11.64 42.35
CA GLU A 9 -50.16 -12.60 41.29
C GLU A 9 -49.76 -11.91 39.98
N LYS A 10 -50.44 -10.82 39.61
CA LYS A 10 -50.07 -10.03 38.42
C LYS A 10 -48.71 -9.37 38.59
N MET A 11 -48.41 -8.81 39.77
CA MET A 11 -47.09 -8.24 40.06
C MET A 11 -45.98 -9.28 39.98
N LYS A 12 -46.20 -10.49 40.52
CA LYS A 12 -45.24 -11.59 40.42
C LYS A 12 -45.00 -11.98 38.95
N ARG A 13 -46.06 -12.19 38.17
CA ARG A 13 -45.95 -12.51 36.74
C ARG A 13 -45.24 -11.41 35.94
N LEU A 14 -45.48 -10.14 36.30
CA LEU A 14 -44.78 -9.00 35.71
C LEU A 14 -43.28 -9.04 36.02
N GLY A 15 -42.91 -9.33 37.27
CA GLY A 15 -41.51 -9.50 37.69
C GLY A 15 -40.81 -10.65 36.97
N ASP A 16 -41.46 -11.82 36.88
CA ASP A 16 -40.92 -12.98 36.18
C ASP A 16 -40.68 -12.66 34.68
N ARG A 17 -41.62 -11.97 34.03
CA ARG A 17 -41.46 -11.53 32.63
C ARG A 17 -40.32 -10.53 32.46
N LEU A 18 -40.17 -9.59 33.39
CA LEU A 18 -39.10 -8.60 33.34
C LEU A 18 -37.72 -9.27 33.42
N ILE A 19 -37.55 -10.26 34.32
CA ILE A 19 -36.32 -11.03 34.44
C ILE A 19 -36.01 -11.78 33.15
N VAL A 20 -37.02 -12.46 32.57
CA VAL A 20 -36.84 -13.18 31.30
C VAL A 20 -36.43 -12.23 30.18
N GLN A 21 -37.11 -11.08 30.05
CA GLN A 21 -36.78 -10.08 29.03
C GLN A 21 -35.37 -9.52 29.20
N GLN A 22 -34.94 -9.29 30.45
CA GLN A 22 -33.61 -8.78 30.75
C GLN A 22 -32.51 -9.80 30.39
N ASN A 23 -32.75 -11.08 30.67
CA ASN A 23 -31.85 -12.15 30.26
C ASN A 23 -31.78 -12.29 28.74
N THR A 24 -32.92 -12.19 28.04
CA THR A 24 -32.96 -12.22 26.57
C THR A 24 -32.16 -11.06 25.96
N LEU A 25 -32.31 -9.84 26.50
CA LEU A 25 -31.54 -8.68 26.05
C LEU A 25 -30.04 -8.86 26.27
N GLN A 26 -29.62 -9.44 27.40
CA GLN A 26 -28.21 -9.77 27.63
C GLN A 26 -27.67 -10.76 26.60
N CYS A 27 -28.38 -11.87 26.36
CA CYS A 27 -27.97 -12.85 25.36
C CYS A 27 -27.87 -12.23 23.96
N LEU A 28 -28.87 -11.46 23.55
CA LEU A 28 -28.90 -10.83 22.24
C LEU A 28 -27.78 -9.80 22.06
N ASN A 29 -27.45 -9.04 23.11
CA ASN A 29 -26.32 -8.10 23.07
C ASN A 29 -24.99 -8.83 22.89
N GLN A 30 -24.81 -9.97 23.54
CA GLN A 30 -23.60 -10.78 23.40
C GLN A 30 -23.49 -11.37 21.99
N GLU A 31 -24.60 -11.84 21.41
CA GLU A 31 -24.64 -12.34 20.04
C GLU A 31 -24.35 -11.24 19.01
N CYS A 32 -24.95 -10.05 19.18
CA CYS A 32 -24.66 -8.88 18.35
C CYS A 32 -23.17 -8.50 18.40
N LEU A 33 -22.53 -8.59 19.57
CA LEU A 33 -21.10 -8.32 19.70
C LEU A 33 -20.26 -9.33 18.91
N LEU A 34 -20.58 -10.62 19.03
CA LEU A 34 -19.89 -11.69 18.30
C LEU A 34 -20.06 -11.53 16.77
N LEU A 35 -21.28 -11.25 16.32
CA LEU A 35 -21.56 -11.00 14.91
C LEU A 35 -20.78 -9.79 14.39
N LYS A 36 -20.70 -8.71 15.17
CA LYS A 36 -19.93 -7.52 14.80
C LYS A 36 -18.45 -7.85 14.62
N MET A 37 -17.85 -8.58 15.57
CA MET A 37 -16.45 -9.02 15.46
C MET A 37 -16.22 -9.89 14.24
N SER A 38 -17.13 -10.82 13.93
CA SER A 38 -17.04 -11.68 12.75
C SER A 38 -17.15 -10.89 11.44
N CYS A 39 -18.06 -9.91 11.36
CA CYS A 39 -18.17 -9.00 10.23
C CYS A 39 -16.89 -8.15 10.04
N GLU A 40 -16.30 -7.65 11.12
CA GLU A 40 -15.04 -6.91 11.05
C GLU A 40 -13.89 -7.77 10.52
N GLN A 41 -13.79 -9.03 10.97
CA GLN A 41 -12.79 -9.98 10.48
C GLN A 41 -12.98 -10.33 9.00
N THR A 42 -14.22 -10.61 8.58
CA THR A 42 -14.52 -10.91 7.17
C THR A 42 -14.26 -9.71 6.27
N ASN A 43 -14.61 -8.49 6.70
CA ASN A 43 -14.29 -7.25 5.98
C ASN A 43 -12.78 -7.04 5.84
N ALA A 44 -12.00 -7.31 6.90
CA ALA A 44 -10.54 -7.24 6.84
C ALA A 44 -9.96 -8.26 5.84
N CYS A 45 -10.48 -9.49 5.85
CA CYS A 45 -10.10 -10.54 4.90
C CYS A 45 -10.43 -10.14 3.44
N ILE A 46 -11.65 -9.64 3.19
CA ILE A 46 -12.06 -9.16 1.86
C ILE A 46 -11.17 -8.02 1.39
N LYS A 47 -10.82 -7.08 2.27
CA LYS A 47 -9.92 -5.97 1.93
C LYS A 47 -8.54 -6.48 1.51
N LYS A 48 -8.01 -7.49 2.21
CA LYS A 48 -6.75 -8.14 1.84
C LYS A 48 -6.86 -8.85 0.49
N MET A 49 -7.88 -9.69 0.30
CA MET A 49 -8.09 -10.41 -0.97
C MET A 49 -8.23 -9.47 -2.17
N LYS A 50 -8.90 -8.33 -2.01
CA LYS A 50 -9.00 -7.31 -3.08
C LYS A 50 -7.66 -6.65 -3.38
N SER A 51 -6.89 -6.30 -2.35
CA SER A 51 -5.53 -5.77 -2.53
C SER A 51 -4.64 -6.76 -3.28
N ASP A 52 -4.69 -8.04 -2.88
CA ASP A 52 -3.94 -9.11 -3.54
C ASP A 52 -4.43 -9.27 -5.00
N GLN A 53 -5.74 -9.31 -5.23
CA GLN A 53 -6.32 -9.47 -6.58
C GLN A 53 -5.94 -8.34 -7.53
N ASP A 54 -5.97 -7.08 -7.08
CA ASP A 54 -5.56 -5.92 -7.89
C ASP A 54 -4.06 -5.97 -8.23
N GLU A 55 -3.24 -6.55 -7.36
CA GLU A 55 -1.79 -6.70 -7.55
C GLU A 55 -1.44 -7.88 -8.49
N TYR A 56 -2.17 -8.99 -8.43
CA TYR A 56 -1.88 -10.19 -9.23
C TYR A 56 -2.57 -10.21 -10.60
N LEU A 57 -3.85 -9.83 -10.70
CA LEU A 57 -4.67 -10.09 -11.90
C LEU A 57 -4.30 -9.19 -13.09
N HIS A 58 -3.65 -8.04 -12.86
CA HIS A 58 -3.26 -7.12 -13.94
C HIS A 58 -1.83 -7.33 -14.44
N HIS A 59 -1.06 -8.23 -13.81
CA HIS A 59 0.37 -8.38 -14.09
C HIS A 59 0.82 -9.82 -14.34
N THR A 60 -0.03 -10.82 -14.10
CA THR A 60 0.30 -12.22 -14.41
C THR A 60 0.14 -12.49 -15.90
N SER A 61 1.28 -12.57 -16.59
CA SER A 61 1.34 -13.20 -17.91
C SER A 61 1.68 -14.67 -17.77
N TYR A 62 1.20 -15.45 -18.73
CA TYR A 62 1.40 -16.90 -18.80
C TYR A 62 2.17 -17.34 -20.06
N ASP A 63 2.66 -16.40 -20.87
CA ASP A 63 3.40 -16.68 -22.10
C ASP A 63 4.92 -16.46 -21.94
N GLY A 64 5.40 -16.37 -20.69
CA GLY A 64 6.80 -16.03 -20.39
C GLY A 64 7.17 -14.56 -20.57
N THR A 65 6.22 -13.67 -20.90
CA THR A 65 6.48 -12.24 -21.09
C THR A 65 5.85 -11.39 -20.00
N LEU A 66 6.66 -10.69 -19.18
CA LEU A 66 6.16 -9.74 -18.19
C LEU A 66 6.30 -8.29 -18.69
N ILE A 67 5.18 -7.54 -18.72
CA ILE A 67 5.19 -6.08 -18.85
C ILE A 67 4.95 -5.48 -17.46
N TRP A 68 6.02 -4.99 -16.84
CA TRP A 68 5.94 -4.37 -15.52
C TRP A 68 6.06 -2.84 -15.62
N LYS A 69 4.99 -2.14 -15.22
CA LYS A 69 4.97 -0.67 -15.15
C LYS A 69 5.20 -0.20 -13.72
N THR A 70 6.37 0.39 -13.48
CA THR A 70 6.66 1.05 -12.20
C THR A 70 6.15 2.48 -12.22
N ILE A 71 5.19 2.79 -11.34
CA ILE A 71 4.71 4.16 -11.10
C ILE A 71 5.46 4.81 -9.94
N ASN A 72 5.35 6.15 -9.83
CA ASN A 72 5.95 6.96 -8.77
C ASN A 72 7.46 6.74 -8.63
N VAL A 73 8.17 6.69 -9.76
CA VAL A 73 9.61 6.39 -9.84
C VAL A 73 10.42 7.35 -8.97
N ASP A 74 10.07 8.63 -8.93
CA ASP A 74 10.77 9.65 -8.13
C ASP A 74 10.73 9.35 -6.62
N GLN A 75 9.58 8.89 -6.11
CA GLN A 75 9.44 8.51 -4.70
C GLN A 75 10.25 7.26 -4.39
N LYS A 76 10.10 6.21 -5.20
CA LYS A 76 10.85 4.95 -5.03
C LYS A 76 12.35 5.18 -5.11
N PHE A 77 12.77 6.12 -5.95
CA PHE A 77 14.14 6.56 -6.06
C PHE A 77 14.64 7.23 -4.78
N ALA A 78 13.87 8.17 -4.20
CA ALA A 78 14.23 8.79 -2.92
C ALA A 78 14.30 7.77 -1.77
N GLU A 79 13.39 6.79 -1.75
CA GLU A 79 13.38 5.71 -0.77
C GLU A 79 14.63 4.82 -0.86
N ALA A 80 15.08 4.52 -2.08
CA ALA A 80 16.33 3.81 -2.30
C ALA A 80 17.57 4.63 -1.89
N GLN A 81 17.58 5.93 -2.19
CA GLN A 81 18.69 6.82 -1.80
C GLN A 81 18.81 6.98 -0.28
N SER A 82 17.67 6.99 0.43
CA SER A 82 17.64 7.02 1.90
C SER A 82 18.02 5.68 2.55
N GLY A 83 18.11 4.60 1.76
CA GLY A 83 18.33 3.24 2.25
C GLY A 83 17.10 2.57 2.85
N LYS A 84 15.94 3.24 2.86
CA LYS A 84 14.68 2.71 3.38
C LYS A 84 14.20 1.50 2.59
N GLN A 85 14.31 1.55 1.26
CA GLN A 85 13.96 0.45 0.37
C GLN A 85 14.85 0.46 -0.88
N THR A 86 15.84 -0.43 -0.94
CA THR A 86 16.87 -0.47 -2.00
C THR A 86 16.56 -1.44 -3.15
N SER A 87 15.47 -2.21 -3.01
CA SER A 87 15.01 -3.14 -4.04
C SER A 87 13.50 -3.17 -4.13
N ILE A 88 13.01 -3.44 -5.34
CA ILE A 88 11.60 -3.70 -5.62
C ILE A 88 11.50 -5.02 -6.38
N GLU A 89 10.49 -5.80 -6.04
CA GLU A 89 10.21 -7.08 -6.67
C GLU A 89 9.09 -6.89 -7.68
N SER A 90 9.23 -7.53 -8.85
CA SER A 90 8.18 -7.55 -9.84
C SER A 90 7.02 -8.42 -9.35
N PRO A 91 5.80 -8.20 -9.90
CA PRO A 91 4.76 -9.21 -9.83
C PRO A 91 5.24 -10.55 -10.40
N VAL A 92 4.62 -11.63 -9.96
CA VAL A 92 4.86 -12.98 -10.47
C VAL A 92 4.36 -13.11 -11.91
N PHE A 93 5.08 -13.86 -12.73
CA PHE A 93 4.64 -14.30 -14.06
C PHE A 93 5.07 -15.75 -14.33
N TYR A 94 4.46 -16.37 -15.33
CA TYR A 94 4.65 -17.78 -15.67
C TYR A 94 5.16 -17.95 -17.09
N SER A 95 5.94 -19.01 -17.30
CA SER A 95 6.58 -19.33 -18.58
C SER A 95 5.62 -19.93 -19.61
N SER A 96 4.54 -20.55 -19.13
CA SER A 96 3.57 -21.31 -19.92
C SER A 96 2.18 -21.24 -19.29
N PRO A 97 1.09 -21.21 -20.09
CA PRO A 97 -0.27 -21.26 -19.59
C PRO A 97 -0.71 -22.68 -19.20
N TYR A 98 0.07 -23.70 -19.59
CA TYR A 98 -0.19 -25.10 -19.29
C TYR A 98 0.82 -25.61 -18.26
N GLU A 99 0.34 -26.43 -17.31
CA GLU A 99 1.19 -27.32 -16.50
C GLU A 99 1.95 -28.24 -17.47
N ASN A 100 3.18 -27.87 -17.80
CA ASN A 100 4.07 -28.82 -18.43
C ASN A 100 4.35 -29.88 -17.35
N TYR A 101 4.15 -31.17 -17.62
CA TYR A 101 4.24 -32.22 -16.57
C TYR A 101 5.61 -32.27 -15.87
N TYR A 102 6.63 -31.70 -16.49
CA TYR A 102 8.00 -31.57 -15.97
C TYR A 102 8.26 -30.28 -15.19
N VAL A 103 7.32 -29.33 -15.23
CA VAL A 103 7.45 -27.98 -14.69
C VAL A 103 6.17 -27.67 -13.93
N ARG A 104 6.12 -28.18 -12.70
CA ARG A 104 5.11 -27.79 -11.71
C ARG A 104 5.63 -26.54 -11.00
N ASP A 105 4.78 -25.55 -10.79
CA ASP A 105 5.06 -24.34 -10.01
C ASP A 105 6.09 -23.37 -10.61
N ASP A 106 6.03 -23.12 -11.93
CA ASP A 106 6.94 -22.20 -12.64
C ASP A 106 6.67 -20.71 -12.34
N THR A 107 6.91 -20.33 -11.09
CA THR A 107 6.76 -18.96 -10.59
C THR A 107 8.05 -18.20 -10.86
N MET A 108 8.00 -17.24 -11.79
CA MET A 108 9.12 -16.34 -12.04
C MET A 108 8.85 -14.95 -11.47
N PHE A 109 9.90 -14.32 -10.95
CA PHE A 109 9.89 -12.91 -10.56
C PHE A 109 11.25 -12.29 -10.85
N ILE A 110 11.26 -10.99 -11.14
CA ILE A 110 12.47 -10.20 -11.38
C ILE A 110 12.69 -9.30 -10.16
N LYS A 111 13.82 -9.48 -9.49
CA LYS A 111 14.27 -8.58 -8.43
C LYS A 111 15.29 -7.60 -9.00
N ILE A 112 14.95 -6.32 -8.97
CA ILE A 112 15.88 -5.26 -9.39
C ILE A 112 16.46 -4.63 -8.13
N MET A 113 17.78 -4.74 -7.99
CA MET A 113 18.56 -4.04 -6.98
C MET A 113 19.13 -2.77 -7.60
N LEU A 114 18.95 -1.65 -6.90
CA LEU A 114 19.49 -0.37 -7.32
C LEU A 114 20.66 -0.03 -6.41
N ASP A 115 21.88 -0.25 -6.89
CA ASP A 115 23.11 0.18 -6.20
C ASP A 115 23.48 1.59 -6.66
N PHE A 116 23.51 2.49 -5.68
CA PHE A 116 23.90 3.89 -5.86
C PHE A 116 25.16 4.24 -5.07
N GLY A 117 25.86 3.25 -4.50
CA GLY A 117 27.06 3.46 -3.69
C GLY A 117 28.18 4.16 -4.45
N GLU A 118 28.31 3.87 -5.75
CA GLU A 118 29.32 4.47 -6.63
C GLU A 118 28.85 5.75 -7.33
N THR A 119 27.54 6.05 -7.31
CA THR A 119 27.01 7.25 -8.00
C THR A 119 26.95 8.42 -7.04
N LEU A 120 27.62 9.53 -7.38
CA LEU A 120 27.53 10.78 -6.62
C LEU A 120 26.05 11.16 -6.43
N ARG A 121 25.63 11.37 -5.17
CA ARG A 121 24.22 11.60 -4.83
C ARG A 121 23.64 12.81 -5.55
N GLU A 122 24.49 13.78 -5.84
CA GLU A 122 24.18 15.01 -6.53
C GLU A 122 23.83 14.80 -8.00
N VAL A 123 24.34 13.75 -8.66
CA VAL A 123 24.13 13.53 -10.11
C VAL A 123 23.05 12.50 -10.44
N LEU A 124 22.62 11.71 -9.46
CA LEU A 124 21.61 10.65 -9.63
C LEU A 124 20.28 11.10 -10.28
N PRO A 125 19.70 12.26 -9.92
CA PRO A 125 18.46 12.73 -10.57
C PRO A 125 18.60 12.95 -12.08
N TYR A 126 19.84 13.16 -12.56
CA TYR A 126 20.12 13.45 -13.96
C TYR A 126 20.50 12.22 -14.76
N THR A 127 21.10 11.20 -14.15
CA THR A 127 21.38 9.93 -14.83
C THR A 127 20.12 9.11 -15.11
N LEU A 128 19.07 9.27 -14.29
CA LEU A 128 17.82 8.51 -14.43
C LEU A 128 16.75 9.21 -15.27
N SER A 129 16.85 10.53 -15.46
CA SER A 129 15.87 11.32 -16.21
C SER A 129 16.25 11.56 -17.68
N VAL A 130 17.30 10.91 -18.16
CA VAL A 130 17.74 10.98 -19.55
C VAL A 130 17.31 9.71 -20.27
N ASN A 131 16.61 9.87 -21.39
CA ASN A 131 16.18 8.75 -22.21
C ASN A 131 17.42 7.99 -22.71
N ARG A 132 17.59 6.74 -22.28
CA ARG A 132 18.74 5.90 -22.64
C ARG A 132 18.80 5.55 -24.14
N GLY A 133 17.72 5.76 -24.89
CA GLY A 133 17.68 5.60 -26.34
C GLY A 133 18.29 6.77 -27.12
N LEU A 134 18.70 7.85 -26.47
CA LEU A 134 19.38 8.98 -27.11
C LEU A 134 20.88 8.69 -27.30
N PRO A 135 21.53 9.22 -28.35
CA PRO A 135 22.98 9.19 -28.49
C PRO A 135 23.70 9.77 -27.26
N THR A 136 24.82 9.16 -26.86
CA THR A 136 25.56 9.49 -25.62
C THR A 136 25.87 10.99 -25.48
N HIS A 137 26.28 11.65 -26.57
CA HIS A 137 26.57 13.08 -26.54
C HIS A 137 25.34 13.93 -26.19
N ILE A 138 24.14 13.55 -26.65
CA ILE A 138 22.89 14.24 -26.32
C ILE A 138 22.55 13.99 -24.85
N GLN A 139 22.79 12.78 -24.36
CA GLN A 139 22.58 12.45 -22.94
C GLN A 139 23.46 13.32 -22.03
N GLU A 140 24.72 13.52 -22.39
CA GLU A 140 25.67 14.36 -21.65
C GLU A 140 25.28 15.83 -21.67
N VAL A 141 24.88 16.36 -22.83
CA VAL A 141 24.41 17.75 -22.95
C VAL A 141 23.18 17.98 -22.06
N ILE A 142 22.19 17.10 -22.11
CA ILE A 142 20.99 17.20 -21.25
C ILE A 142 21.36 17.09 -19.78
N ARG A 143 22.28 16.18 -19.42
CA ARG A 143 22.75 16.02 -18.04
C ARG A 143 23.40 17.31 -17.54
N CYS A 144 24.32 17.89 -18.30
CA CYS A 144 24.99 19.14 -17.95
C CYS A 144 23.99 20.30 -17.81
N MET A 145 23.05 20.45 -18.75
CA MET A 145 22.02 21.50 -18.67
C MET A 145 21.14 21.36 -17.43
N LYS A 146 20.74 20.13 -17.08
CA LYS A 146 19.92 19.88 -15.88
C LYS A 146 20.69 20.15 -14.58
N ILE A 147 21.96 19.74 -14.52
CA ILE A 147 22.84 20.03 -13.37
C ILE A 147 22.93 21.54 -13.14
N GLU A 148 23.15 22.31 -14.21
CA GLU A 148 23.32 23.75 -14.12
C GLU A 148 22.05 24.46 -13.63
N LYS A 149 20.89 24.06 -14.18
CA LYS A 149 19.59 24.62 -13.77
C LYS A 149 19.29 24.38 -12.29
N TYR A 150 19.68 23.23 -11.75
CA TYR A 150 19.51 22.92 -10.33
C TYR A 150 20.48 23.68 -9.43
N LYS A 151 21.74 23.87 -9.84
CA LYS A 151 22.69 24.71 -9.11
C LYS A 151 22.13 26.12 -8.95
N GLN A 152 21.64 26.70 -10.05
CA GLN A 152 21.01 28.01 -10.06
C GLN A 152 19.78 28.07 -9.14
N ALA A 153 18.90 27.07 -9.20
CA ALA A 153 17.73 27.00 -8.32
C ALA A 153 18.12 26.89 -6.83
N ARG A 154 19.17 26.12 -6.51
CA ARG A 154 19.67 25.96 -5.13
C ARG A 154 20.30 27.24 -4.60
N GLU A 155 21.09 27.93 -5.43
CA GLU A 155 21.68 29.22 -5.09
C GLU A 155 20.61 30.29 -4.87
N ALA A 156 19.57 30.32 -5.70
CA ALA A 156 18.42 31.21 -5.52
C ALA A 156 17.70 30.97 -4.19
N LEU A 157 17.50 29.70 -3.81
CA LEU A 157 16.84 29.32 -2.55
C LEU A 157 17.68 29.69 -1.32
N ILE A 158 19.01 29.52 -1.41
CA ILE A 158 19.94 29.94 -0.36
C ILE A 158 19.95 31.47 -0.24
N ALA A 159 19.98 32.19 -1.36
CA ALA A 159 19.93 33.65 -1.36
C ALA A 159 18.61 34.19 -0.79
N GLU A 160 17.47 33.53 -1.06
CA GLU A 160 16.18 33.86 -0.48
C GLU A 160 16.15 33.63 1.03
N LYS A 161 16.70 32.51 1.49
CA LYS A 161 16.80 32.20 2.91
C LYS A 161 17.66 33.23 3.66
N ILE A 162 18.81 33.61 3.09
CA ILE A 162 19.69 34.65 3.65
C ILE A 162 18.98 36.00 3.71
N ARG A 163 18.18 36.37 2.70
CA ARG A 163 17.37 37.60 2.73
C ARG A 163 16.34 37.58 3.86
N ASN A 164 15.59 36.49 4.00
CA ASN A 164 14.57 36.37 5.03
C ASN A 164 15.17 36.36 6.45
N ASP A 165 16.37 35.80 6.62
CA ASP A 165 17.09 35.81 7.90
C ASP A 165 17.71 37.18 8.24
N GLN A 166 17.81 38.11 7.28
CA GLN A 166 18.30 39.49 7.48
C GLN A 166 17.19 40.53 7.74
N GLU A 167 15.92 40.16 7.58
CA GLU A 167 14.75 41.01 7.86
C GLU A 167 14.16 40.81 9.29
N ILE A 168 14.85 40.05 10.15
CA ILE A 168 14.56 39.85 11.58
C ILE A 168 15.65 40.54 12.42
#